data_AF-A0AAV6VAK8-F1
#
_entry.id   AF-A0AAV6VAK8-F1
#
_cell.length_a   1.000
_cell.length_b   1.000
_cell.length_c   1.000
_cell.angle_alpha   90.00
_cell.angle_beta   90.00
_cell.angle_gamma   90.00
#
_symmetry.space_group_name_H-M   'P 1'
#
loop_
_entity.id
_entity.type
_entity.pdbx_description
1 polymer ?
#
loop_
_entity_poly.entity_id
_entity_poly.type
_entity_poly.pdbx_seq_one_letter_code
_entity_poly.pdbx_strand_id
1 'polypeptide(L)'
;MVVGSHMMFLMFYGILHSWLNVFAEMLQFGDREFYQDWWNSTSFSQYYRKWNTVVHDWLYTYVYMEAHKLKCGRSTSLVLVFAASAAVHEYIIALSMGFFYPVLMTTYLSIGVVVIFITRKKTGQFWNTFMWSMLFSGWGTTVCLYAIEWYARTNCPGANNTEPGFFEARSWDRTCHIIQYSEE
;
A
#
# COMPACT_ATOMS: atom_id res chain seq x y z
N MET A 1 3.65 13.99 -5.54
CA MET A 1 2.43 13.47 -6.22
C MET A 1 2.75 12.83 -7.56
N VAL A 2 3.36 13.56 -8.51
CA VAL A 2 3.68 13.04 -9.86
C VAL A 2 4.58 11.80 -9.82
N VAL A 3 5.67 11.81 -9.05
CA VAL A 3 6.57 10.64 -8.94
C VAL A 3 5.81 9.41 -8.42
N GLY A 4 5.00 9.57 -7.36
CA GLY A 4 4.22 8.48 -6.79
C GLY A 4 3.20 7.89 -7.77
N SER A 5 2.53 8.71 -8.59
CA SER A 5 1.59 8.19 -9.60
C SER A 5 2.30 7.42 -10.71
N HIS A 6 3.49 7.86 -11.15
CA HIS A 6 4.28 7.11 -12.13
C HIS A 6 4.76 5.79 -11.56
N MET A 7 5.25 5.78 -10.31
CA MET A 7 5.65 4.55 -9.62
C MET A 7 4.50 3.55 -9.50
N MET A 8 3.28 4.01 -9.19
CA MET A 8 2.09 3.16 -9.16
C MET A 8 1.86 2.45 -10.50
N PHE A 9 1.87 3.18 -11.62
CA PHE A 9 1.65 2.58 -12.94
C PHE A 9 2.78 1.64 -13.36
N LEU A 10 4.03 2.01 -13.10
CA LEU A 10 5.19 1.17 -13.43
C LEU A 10 5.20 -0.11 -12.59
N MET A 11 4.88 -0.03 -11.30
CA MET A 11 4.78 -1.20 -10.44
C MET A 11 3.63 -2.12 -10.88
N PHE A 12 2.47 -1.54 -11.19
CA PHE A 12 1.34 -2.30 -11.73
C PHE A 12 1.71 -3.03 -13.02
N TYR A 13 2.20 -2.30 -14.03
CA TYR A 13 2.50 -2.88 -15.32
C TYR A 13 3.71 -3.84 -15.27
N GLY A 14 4.74 -3.51 -14.51
CA GLY A 14 5.94 -4.33 -14.37
C GLY A 14 5.65 -5.65 -13.66
N ILE A 15 4.92 -5.62 -12.55
CA ILE A 15 4.66 -6.81 -11.73
C ILE A 15 3.42 -7.57 -12.22
N LEU A 16 2.24 -6.93 -12.21
CA LEU A 16 0.98 -7.63 -12.46
C LEU A 16 0.80 -8.02 -13.92
N HIS A 17 1.23 -7.16 -14.84
CA HIS A 17 1.11 -7.45 -16.26
C HIS A 17 2.33 -8.22 -16.77
N SER A 18 3.52 -7.62 -16.72
CA SER A 18 4.69 -8.17 -17.42
C SER A 18 5.25 -9.41 -16.71
N TRP A 19 5.59 -9.29 -15.43
CA TRP A 19 6.21 -10.38 -14.67
C TRP A 19 5.30 -11.61 -14.58
N LEU A 20 4.04 -11.46 -14.12
CA LEU A 20 3.15 -12.61 -13.99
C LEU A 20 2.84 -13.29 -15.33
N ASN A 21 2.69 -12.55 -16.44
CA ASN A 21 2.48 -13.17 -17.76
C ASN A 21 3.73 -13.92 -18.24
N VAL A 22 4.94 -13.38 -18.02
CA VAL A 22 6.18 -14.10 -18.37
C VAL A 22 6.26 -15.43 -17.62
N PHE A 23 5.95 -15.46 -16.32
CA PHE A 23 5.90 -16.70 -15.55
C PHE A 23 4.77 -17.63 -16.00
N ALA A 24 3.59 -17.09 -16.33
CA ALA A 24 2.48 -17.88 -16.83
C ALA A 24 2.83 -18.57 -18.16
N GLU A 25 3.54 -17.89 -19.08
CA GLU A 25 4.02 -18.50 -20.31
C GLU A 25 5.06 -19.58 -20.05
N MET A 26 6.07 -19.29 -19.21
CA MET A 26 7.12 -20.26 -18.86
C MET A 26 6.56 -21.52 -18.20
N LEU A 27 5.52 -21.37 -17.38
CA LEU A 27 4.87 -22.48 -16.68
C LEU A 27 3.70 -23.09 -17.47
N GLN A 28 3.40 -22.60 -18.67
CA GLN A 28 2.24 -23.01 -19.48
C GLN A 28 0.91 -22.88 -18.71
N PHE A 29 0.81 -21.86 -17.85
CA PHE A 29 -0.38 -21.55 -17.09
C PHE A 29 -1.38 -20.76 -17.95
N GLY A 30 -2.57 -21.34 -18.13
CA GLY A 30 -3.60 -20.82 -19.03
C GLY A 30 -4.49 -19.73 -18.42
N ASP A 31 -4.63 -19.67 -17.09
CA ASP A 31 -5.41 -18.62 -16.43
C ASP A 31 -4.54 -17.39 -16.20
N ARG A 32 -4.88 -16.28 -16.86
CA ARG A 32 -4.06 -15.06 -16.88
C ARG A 32 -4.82 -13.84 -16.41
N GLU A 33 -5.95 -14.05 -15.72
CA GLU A 33 -6.77 -12.96 -15.19
C GLU A 33 -6.20 -12.40 -13.88
N PHE A 34 -4.96 -11.90 -13.91
CA PHE A 34 -4.28 -11.36 -12.72
C PHE A 34 -4.88 -10.04 -12.22
N TYR A 35 -5.56 -9.30 -13.11
CA TYR A 35 -6.25 -8.04 -12.83
C TYR A 35 -7.41 -7.84 -13.82
N GLN A 36 -8.36 -6.98 -13.46
CA GLN A 36 -9.48 -6.55 -14.31
C GLN A 36 -9.40 -5.03 -14.59
N ASP A 37 -10.44 -4.46 -15.20
CA ASP A 37 -10.58 -3.03 -15.54
C ASP A 37 -10.75 -2.13 -14.28
N TRP A 38 -9.76 -2.16 -13.38
CA TRP A 38 -9.77 -1.43 -12.12
C TRP A 38 -9.83 0.09 -12.32
N TRP A 39 -9.30 0.61 -13.43
CA TRP A 39 -9.31 2.03 -13.79
C TRP A 39 -10.73 2.60 -13.99
N ASN A 40 -11.69 1.76 -14.37
CA ASN A 40 -13.11 2.12 -14.53
C ASN A 40 -13.90 2.03 -13.21
N SER A 41 -13.25 1.69 -12.09
CA SER A 41 -13.94 1.50 -10.82
C SER A 41 -14.52 2.82 -10.30
N THR A 42 -15.78 2.79 -9.87
CA THR A 42 -16.45 3.95 -9.25
C THR A 42 -16.49 3.88 -7.72
N SER A 43 -15.96 2.81 -7.12
CA SER A 43 -15.95 2.61 -5.67
C SER A 43 -14.69 1.88 -5.27
N PHE A 44 -14.20 2.13 -4.05
CA PHE A 44 -12.99 1.47 -3.55
C PHE A 44 -13.20 -0.03 -3.40
N SER A 45 -14.41 -0.48 -3.08
CA SER A 45 -14.75 -1.90 -3.07
C SER A 45 -14.59 -2.58 -4.43
N GLN A 46 -14.86 -1.87 -5.53
CA GLN A 46 -14.61 -2.41 -6.88
C GLN A 46 -13.12 -2.40 -7.21
N TYR A 47 -12.43 -1.30 -6.90
CA TYR A 47 -11.00 -1.16 -7.11
C TYR A 47 -10.20 -2.29 -6.46
N TYR A 48 -10.41 -2.56 -5.17
CA TYR A 48 -9.66 -3.59 -4.44
C TYR A 48 -9.88 -5.01 -4.97
N ARG A 49 -11.02 -5.28 -5.63
CA ARG A 49 -11.28 -6.58 -6.26
C ARG A 49 -10.59 -6.72 -7.60
N LYS A 50 -10.52 -5.63 -8.36
CA LYS A 50 -10.06 -5.63 -9.75
C LYS A 50 -8.56 -5.37 -9.90
N TRP A 51 -7.91 -4.72 -8.92
CA TRP A 51 -6.51 -4.31 -9.02
C TRP A 51 -5.54 -5.50 -9.08
N ASN A 52 -5.70 -6.46 -8.17
CA ASN A 52 -4.87 -7.66 -8.08
C ASN A 52 -5.79 -8.82 -7.66
N THR A 53 -6.31 -9.53 -8.65
CA THR A 53 -7.26 -10.62 -8.47
C THR A 53 -6.64 -11.76 -7.67
N VAL A 54 -5.35 -12.07 -7.90
CA VAL A 54 -4.63 -13.16 -7.21
C VAL A 54 -4.63 -12.94 -5.68
N VAL A 55 -4.20 -11.77 -5.23
CA VAL A 55 -4.14 -11.46 -3.79
C VAL A 55 -5.55 -11.28 -3.23
N HIS A 56 -6.45 -10.67 -4.00
CA HIS A 56 -7.84 -10.51 -3.58
C HIS A 56 -8.50 -11.86 -3.31
N ASP A 57 -8.39 -12.82 -4.22
CA ASP A 57 -9.05 -14.12 -4.12
C ASP A 57 -8.46 -14.98 -3.00
N TRP A 58 -7.14 -14.86 -2.77
CA TRP A 58 -6.50 -15.47 -1.61
C TRP A 58 -7.04 -14.88 -0.29
N LEU A 59 -7.08 -13.55 -0.16
CA LEU A 59 -7.61 -12.88 1.03
C LEU A 59 -9.10 -13.19 1.25
N TYR A 60 -9.87 -13.24 0.17
CA TYR A 60 -11.29 -13.57 0.24
C TYR A 60 -11.51 -15.00 0.72
N THR A 61 -10.77 -15.96 0.16
CA THR A 61 -10.96 -17.39 0.44
C THR A 61 -10.44 -17.75 1.82
N TYR A 62 -9.24 -17.30 2.20
CA TYR A 62 -8.57 -17.77 3.41
C TYR A 62 -8.73 -16.87 4.63
N VAL A 63 -9.04 -15.58 4.45
CA VAL A 63 -9.20 -14.64 5.57
C VAL A 63 -10.66 -14.27 5.74
N TYR A 64 -11.31 -13.75 4.70
CA TYR A 64 -12.69 -13.28 4.79
C TYR A 64 -13.68 -14.42 5.04
N MET A 65 -13.62 -15.48 4.25
CA MET A 65 -14.56 -16.60 4.35
C MET A 65 -14.38 -17.36 5.68
N GLU A 66 -13.15 -17.54 6.14
CA GLU A 66 -12.87 -18.15 7.45
C GLU A 66 -13.35 -17.29 8.62
N ALA A 67 -13.12 -15.97 8.60
CA ALA A 67 -13.67 -15.05 9.60
C ALA A 67 -15.22 -15.13 9.62
N HIS A 68 -15.84 -15.24 8.45
CA HIS A 68 -17.29 -15.40 8.36
C HIS A 68 -17.77 -16.76 8.92
N LYS A 69 -17.03 -17.85 8.70
CA LYS A 69 -17.32 -19.17 9.30
C LYS A 69 -17.25 -19.13 10.82
N LEU A 70 -16.34 -18.33 11.38
CA LEU A 70 -16.23 -18.05 12.83
C LEU A 70 -17.32 -17.11 13.36
N LYS A 71 -18.38 -16.85 12.58
CA LYS A 71 -19.51 -15.96 12.91
C LYS A 71 -19.09 -14.51 13.16
N CYS A 72 -17.95 -14.06 12.64
CA CYS A 72 -17.64 -12.63 12.64
C CYS A 72 -18.62 -11.88 11.72
N GLY A 73 -19.04 -10.68 12.13
CA GLY A 73 -19.89 -9.83 11.31
C GLY A 73 -19.23 -9.45 9.99
N ARG A 74 -20.03 -9.10 8.98
CA ARG A 74 -19.53 -8.70 7.64
C ARG A 74 -18.54 -7.53 7.70
N SER A 75 -18.83 -6.51 8.51
CA SER A 75 -17.95 -5.35 8.69
C SER A 75 -16.65 -5.74 9.41
N THR A 76 -16.74 -6.60 10.44
CA THR A 76 -15.56 -7.09 11.17
C THR A 76 -14.65 -7.92 10.26
N SER A 77 -15.23 -8.83 9.47
CA SER A 77 -14.48 -9.65 8.52
C SER A 77 -13.78 -8.80 7.46
N LEU A 78 -14.42 -7.73 7.00
CA LEU A 78 -13.79 -6.75 6.11
C LEU A 78 -12.61 -6.05 6.78
N VAL A 79 -12.79 -5.52 8.00
CA VAL A 79 -11.71 -4.84 8.74
C VAL A 79 -10.53 -5.79 9.01
N LEU A 80 -10.80 -7.06 9.33
CA LEU A 80 -9.76 -8.07 9.50
C LEU A 80 -8.94 -8.30 8.24
N VAL A 81 -9.58 -8.40 7.07
CA VAL A 81 -8.87 -8.51 5.78
C VAL A 81 -8.00 -7.29 5.51
N PHE A 82 -8.52 -6.08 5.76
CA PHE A 82 -7.76 -4.85 5.60
C PHE A 82 -6.59 -4.77 6.58
N ALA A 83 -6.76 -5.20 7.83
CA ALA A 83 -5.70 -5.26 8.83
C ALA A 83 -4.60 -6.25 8.46
N ALA A 84 -4.98 -7.46 8.03
CA ALA A 84 -4.02 -8.47 7.57
C ALA A 84 -3.23 -7.98 6.36
N SER A 85 -3.92 -7.39 5.37
CA SER A 85 -3.27 -6.82 4.19
C SER A 85 -2.32 -5.67 4.56
N ALA A 86 -2.78 -4.73 5.39
CA ALA A 86 -1.98 -3.58 5.82
C ALA A 86 -0.72 -4.00 6.58
N ALA A 87 -0.82 -5.00 7.47
CA ALA A 87 0.31 -5.53 8.23
C ALA A 87 1.36 -6.18 7.32
N VAL A 88 0.93 -6.96 6.32
CA VAL A 88 1.86 -7.60 5.36
C VAL A 88 2.56 -6.56 4.48
N HIS A 89 1.84 -5.56 3.99
CA HIS A 89 2.47 -4.51 3.18
C HIS A 89 3.48 -3.70 4.00
N GLU A 90 3.14 -3.34 5.23
CA GLU A 90 4.06 -2.63 6.13
C GLU A 90 5.29 -3.48 6.46
N TYR A 91 5.10 -4.78 6.68
CA TYR A 91 6.20 -5.72 6.93
C TYR A 91 7.17 -5.79 5.75
N ILE A 92 6.67 -5.90 4.52
CA ILE A 92 7.50 -5.92 3.30
C ILE A 92 8.29 -4.61 3.18
N ILE A 93 7.63 -3.46 3.37
CA ILE A 93 8.30 -2.16 3.29
C ILE A 93 9.35 -2.03 4.38
N ALA A 94 9.02 -2.39 5.62
CA ALA A 94 9.94 -2.28 6.75
C ALA A 94 11.19 -3.17 6.59
N LEU A 95 11.03 -4.37 6.03
CA LEU A 95 12.17 -5.22 5.66
C LEU A 95 13.00 -4.62 4.54
N SER A 96 12.36 -4.07 3.50
CA SER A 96 13.08 -3.50 2.36
C SER A 96 13.85 -2.22 2.71
N MET A 97 13.32 -1.41 3.63
CA MET A 97 13.91 -0.13 4.05
C MET A 97 14.80 -0.26 5.30
N GLY A 98 14.72 -1.36 6.04
CA GLY A 98 15.50 -1.56 7.26
C GLY A 98 15.01 -0.74 8.47
N PHE A 99 13.79 -0.17 8.42
CA PHE A 99 13.16 0.52 9.53
C PHE A 99 11.63 0.38 9.48
N PHE A 100 10.97 0.50 10.63
CA PHE A 100 9.51 0.47 10.74
C PHE A 100 8.94 1.88 10.79
N TYR A 101 8.14 2.25 9.79
CA TYR A 101 7.50 3.56 9.71
C TYR A 101 6.05 3.41 9.19
N PRO A 102 5.05 3.24 10.08
CA PRO A 102 3.73 2.67 9.78
C PRO A 102 2.75 3.59 9.01
N VAL A 103 3.25 4.39 8.08
CA VAL A 103 2.44 5.32 7.28
C VAL A 103 1.45 4.56 6.40
N LEU A 104 1.89 3.48 5.75
CA LEU A 104 1.01 2.72 4.88
C LEU A 104 -0.03 1.97 5.70
N MET A 105 0.39 1.30 6.78
CA MET A 105 -0.53 0.61 7.69
C MET A 105 -1.63 1.55 8.23
N THR A 106 -1.26 2.72 8.73
CA THR A 106 -2.21 3.69 9.27
C THR A 106 -3.14 4.26 8.20
N THR A 107 -2.64 4.54 7.00
CA THR A 107 -3.46 5.04 5.89
C THR A 107 -4.51 4.02 5.44
N TYR A 108 -4.16 2.75 5.35
CA TYR A 108 -5.09 1.68 4.97
C TYR A 108 -6.18 1.45 6.04
N LEU A 109 -5.79 1.39 7.32
CA LEU A 109 -6.71 1.13 8.42
C LEU A 109 -7.63 2.30 8.76
N SER A 110 -7.20 3.54 8.51
CA SER A 110 -8.00 4.74 8.73
C SER A 110 -8.78 5.14 7.48
N ILE A 111 -8.11 5.83 6.54
CA ILE A 111 -8.71 6.39 5.34
C ILE A 111 -9.28 5.28 4.45
N GLY A 112 -8.52 4.20 4.24
CA GLY A 112 -8.95 3.09 3.39
C GLY A 112 -10.28 2.47 3.84
N VAL A 113 -10.39 2.11 5.13
CA VAL A 113 -11.61 1.54 5.71
C VAL A 113 -12.79 2.51 5.61
N VAL A 114 -12.59 3.78 5.99
CA VAL A 114 -13.64 4.82 5.95
C VAL A 114 -14.18 5.00 4.53
N VAL A 115 -13.27 5.13 3.55
CA VAL A 115 -13.65 5.40 2.16
C VAL A 115 -14.39 4.22 1.54
N ILE A 116 -14.09 2.97 1.92
CA ILE A 116 -14.86 1.81 1.47
C ILE A 116 -16.30 1.86 1.95
N PHE A 117 -16.52 2.18 3.24
CA PHE A 117 -17.88 2.28 3.77
C PHE A 117 -18.68 3.41 3.12
N ILE A 118 -18.05 4.55 2.85
CA ILE A 118 -18.68 5.70 2.17
C ILE A 118 -19.01 5.39 0.70
N THR A 119 -18.07 4.76 -0.02
CA THR A 119 -18.17 4.56 -1.47
C THR A 119 -18.86 3.26 -1.88
N ARG A 120 -19.22 2.38 -0.93
CA ARG A 120 -19.73 1.01 -1.20
C ARG A 120 -20.87 0.92 -2.22
N LYS A 121 -21.78 1.90 -2.22
CA LYS A 121 -22.96 1.95 -3.10
C LYS A 121 -22.92 3.09 -4.11
N LYS A 122 -21.76 3.76 -4.25
CA LYS A 122 -21.63 4.94 -5.10
C LYS A 122 -21.24 4.53 -6.51
N THR A 123 -21.98 5.07 -7.48
CA THR A 123 -21.81 4.81 -8.91
C THR A 123 -21.79 6.15 -9.65
N GLY A 124 -21.10 6.18 -10.79
CA GLY A 124 -21.00 7.37 -11.65
C GLY A 124 -19.57 7.93 -11.80
N GLN A 125 -19.39 8.77 -12.80
CA GLN A 125 -18.09 9.30 -13.22
C GLN A 125 -17.43 10.17 -12.15
N PHE A 126 -18.21 10.95 -11.40
CA PHE A 126 -17.70 11.74 -10.27
C PHE A 126 -16.93 10.88 -9.27
N TRP A 127 -17.46 9.69 -8.95
CA TRP A 127 -16.81 8.79 -7.99
C TRP A 127 -15.57 8.11 -8.54
N ASN A 128 -15.49 7.92 -9.86
CA ASN A 128 -14.25 7.49 -10.52
C ASN A 128 -13.17 8.59 -10.41
N THR A 129 -13.51 9.85 -10.72
CA THR A 129 -12.57 10.98 -10.55
C THR A 129 -12.13 11.13 -9.09
N PHE A 130 -13.07 11.01 -8.13
CA PHE A 130 -12.75 11.05 -6.70
C PHE A 130 -11.78 9.92 -6.30
N MET A 131 -12.00 8.70 -6.79
CA MET A 131 -11.11 7.56 -6.56
C MET A 131 -9.71 7.85 -7.11
N TRP A 132 -9.59 8.35 -8.33
CA TRP A 132 -8.31 8.72 -8.92
C TRP A 132 -7.57 9.79 -8.11
N SER A 133 -8.27 10.84 -7.68
CA SER A 133 -7.70 11.89 -6.84
C SER A 133 -7.14 11.33 -5.52
N MET A 134 -7.87 10.41 -4.88
CA MET A 134 -7.44 9.72 -3.67
C MET A 134 -6.26 8.77 -3.91
N LEU A 135 -6.24 8.02 -5.02
CA LEU A 135 -5.14 7.13 -5.37
C LEU A 135 -3.84 7.91 -5.60
N PHE A 136 -3.87 8.99 -6.40
CA PHE A 136 -2.69 9.82 -6.64
C PHE A 136 -2.18 10.50 -5.37
N SER A 137 -3.10 10.95 -4.51
CA SER A 137 -2.75 11.56 -3.23
C SER A 137 -2.16 10.54 -2.25
N GLY A 138 -2.72 9.32 -2.21
CA GLY A 138 -2.24 8.22 -1.37
C GLY A 138 -0.83 7.79 -1.75
N TRP A 139 -0.62 7.39 -3.01
CA TRP A 139 0.71 7.02 -3.52
C TRP A 139 1.72 8.15 -3.39
N GLY A 140 1.30 9.39 -3.66
CA GLY A 140 2.14 10.57 -3.49
C GLY A 140 2.60 10.75 -2.04
N THR A 141 1.67 10.67 -1.09
CA THR A 141 1.95 10.83 0.35
C THR A 141 2.85 9.71 0.86
N THR A 142 2.56 8.46 0.51
CA THR A 142 3.38 7.30 0.90
C THR A 142 4.82 7.46 0.43
N VAL A 143 5.05 7.69 -0.86
CA VAL A 143 6.41 7.83 -1.40
C VAL A 143 7.14 9.00 -0.75
N CYS A 144 6.50 10.15 -0.57
CA CYS A 144 7.13 11.30 0.07
C CYS A 144 7.53 11.02 1.51
N LEU A 145 6.64 10.44 2.33
CA LEU A 145 6.89 10.23 3.75
C LEU A 145 7.99 9.19 3.99
N TYR A 146 8.00 8.07 3.25
CA TYR A 146 9.09 7.10 3.34
C TYR A 146 10.43 7.67 2.83
N ALA A 147 10.41 8.49 1.78
CA ALA A 147 11.62 9.14 1.30
C ALA A 147 12.19 10.13 2.33
N ILE A 148 11.34 10.95 2.96
CA ILE A 148 11.75 11.88 4.01
C ILE A 148 12.40 11.12 5.17
N GLU A 149 11.78 10.02 5.62
CA GLU A 149 12.33 9.20 6.71
C GLU A 149 13.67 8.56 6.33
N TRP A 150 13.79 8.03 5.11
CA TRP A 150 15.05 7.47 4.60
C TRP A 150 16.18 8.51 4.56
N TYR A 151 15.92 9.68 3.99
CA TYR A 151 16.91 10.76 3.92
C TYR A 151 17.22 11.34 5.30
N ALA A 152 16.25 11.43 6.21
CA ALA A 152 16.51 11.85 7.58
C ALA A 152 17.46 10.88 8.30
N ARG A 153 17.32 9.56 8.08
CA ARG A 153 18.24 8.55 8.62
C ARG A 153 19.63 8.60 8.01
N THR A 154 19.73 8.92 6.72
CA THR A 154 21.01 8.99 6.00
C THR A 154 21.80 10.24 6.39
N ASN A 155 21.14 11.41 6.42
CA ASN A 155 21.80 12.71 6.53
C ASN A 155 22.03 13.17 7.98
N CYS A 156 21.31 12.58 8.93
CA CYS A 156 21.53 12.81 10.34
C CYS A 156 21.87 11.45 10.95
N PRO A 157 23.14 11.07 11.13
CA PRO A 157 23.55 10.09 12.15
C PRO A 157 23.43 10.76 13.54
N GLY A 158 23.19 10.01 14.61
CA GLY A 158 22.74 10.61 15.89
C GLY A 158 23.77 11.56 16.49
N ALA A 159 23.32 12.65 17.12
CA ALA A 159 24.20 13.51 17.93
C ALA A 159 24.79 12.77 19.14
N ASN A 160 24.23 11.62 19.49
CA ASN A 160 24.84 10.61 20.35
C ASN A 160 24.97 9.31 19.55
N ASN A 161 26.10 8.62 19.73
CA ASN A 161 26.56 7.41 19.04
C ASN A 161 25.64 6.17 19.18
N THR A 162 24.34 6.34 19.38
CA THR A 162 23.33 5.29 19.36
C THR A 162 22.62 5.33 18.01
N GLU A 163 22.82 4.28 17.21
CA GLU A 163 22.00 3.97 16.04
C GLU A 163 20.51 4.07 16.41
N PRO A 164 19.68 4.80 15.64
CA PRO A 164 18.26 4.90 15.93
C PRO A 164 17.62 3.50 15.91
N GLY A 165 16.75 3.23 16.88
CA GLY A 165 16.05 1.96 16.95
C GLY A 165 15.20 1.73 15.69
N PHE A 166 14.99 0.46 15.33
CA PHE A 166 14.18 0.07 14.17
C PHE A 166 12.77 0.69 14.15
N PHE A 167 12.19 0.98 15.33
CA PHE A 167 10.85 1.53 15.49
C PHE A 167 10.80 3.06 15.69
N GLU A 168 11.95 3.72 15.84
CA GLU A 168 12.01 5.13 16.20
C GLU A 168 12.09 6.01 14.94
N ALA A 169 11.05 6.80 14.66
CA ALA A 169 10.98 7.65 13.48
C ALA A 169 11.91 8.87 13.61
N ARG A 170 12.81 9.02 12.64
CA ARG A 170 13.86 10.04 12.64
C ARG A 170 13.42 11.38 12.09
N SER A 171 12.48 11.36 11.16
CA SER A 171 11.92 12.55 10.52
C SER A 171 11.25 13.52 11.49
N TRP A 172 10.91 13.08 12.71
CA TRP A 172 10.28 13.90 13.75
C TRP A 172 11.24 14.32 14.87
N ASP A 173 12.48 13.83 14.83
CA ASP A 173 13.50 14.21 15.80
C ASP A 173 13.97 15.63 15.52
N ARG A 174 13.76 16.51 16.50
CA ARG A 174 14.15 17.92 16.41
C ARG A 174 15.66 18.12 16.52
N THR A 175 16.42 17.12 16.97
CA THR A 175 17.87 17.26 17.13
C THR A 175 18.64 17.23 15.81
N CYS A 176 18.01 16.80 14.72
CA CYS A 176 18.54 16.81 13.36
C CYS A 176 18.47 18.23 12.76
N HIS A 177 19.36 19.11 13.22
CA HIS A 177 19.49 20.50 12.72
C HIS A 177 20.64 20.70 11.73
N ILE A 178 21.56 19.73 11.59
CA ILE A 178 22.75 19.84 10.76
C ILE A 178 22.73 18.70 9.75
N ILE A 179 22.48 19.04 8.48
CA ILE A 179 22.66 18.10 7.36
C ILE A 179 24.16 17.97 7.14
N GLN A 180 24.74 16.82 7.50
CA GLN A 180 26.10 16.52 7.09
C GLN A 180 26.06 16.05 5.64
N TYR A 181 26.43 16.93 4.71
CA TYR A 181 26.76 16.50 3.36
C TYR A 181 28.08 15.73 3.45
N SER A 182 28.10 14.46 3.04
CA SER A 182 29.38 13.79 2.82
C SER A 182 30.07 14.51 1.67
N GLU A 183 31.13 15.25 1.95
CA GLU A 183 32.06 15.71 0.93
C GLU A 183 32.75 14.46 0.37
N GLU A 184 32.25 13.97 -0.77
CA GLU A 184 33.06 13.17 -1.70
C GLU A 184 33.92 14.09 -2.57
#